data_AF-X0Y6R6-F1
#
_entry.id   AF-X0Y6R6-F1
#
_cell.length_a   1.000
_cell.length_b   1.000
_cell.length_c   1.000
_cell.angle_alpha   90.00
_cell.angle_beta   90.00
_cell.angle_gamma   90.00
#
_symmetry.space_group_name_H-M   'P 1'
#
loop_
_entity.id
_entity.type
_entity.pdbx_description
1 polymer ?
#
loop_
_entity_poly.entity_id
_entity_poly.type
_entity_poly.pdbx_seq_one_letter_code
_entity_poly.pdbx_strand_id
1 'polypeptide(L)'
;MNFINEFIEVLERRRGEFEPLISGGKELSEIEASLGNHLHHHWHNNPLPATSYEREFSVDSSSASRTLANGIDLFIVRALMIGSDNTEFKKLKLEMLKGIRDPTTASTFERVLR
;
A
#
# COMPACT_ATOMS: atom_id res chain seq x y z
N MET A 1 -19.92 -18.54 19.20
CA MET A 1 -19.13 -17.42 18.63
C MET A 1 -18.45 -16.71 19.79
N ASN A 2 -17.30 -17.22 20.27
CA ASN A 2 -16.64 -16.69 21.48
C ASN A 2 -15.16 -16.34 21.28
N PHE A 3 -14.57 -16.65 20.13
CA PHE A 3 -13.14 -16.42 19.87
C PHE A 3 -12.73 -14.94 20.04
N ILE A 4 -13.55 -14.00 19.57
CA ILE A 4 -13.27 -12.57 19.70
C ILE A 4 -13.28 -12.13 21.17
N ASN A 5 -14.24 -12.63 21.96
CA ASN A 5 -14.35 -12.28 23.38
C ASN A 5 -13.21 -12.91 24.20
N GLU A 6 -12.87 -14.18 23.93
CA GLU A 6 -11.72 -14.86 24.54
C GLU A 6 -10.40 -14.17 24.17
N PHE A 7 -10.26 -13.72 22.93
CA PHE A 7 -9.09 -12.96 22.48
C PHE A 7 -8.97 -11.62 23.19
N ILE A 8 -10.08 -10.88 23.33
CA ILE A 8 -10.12 -9.61 24.07
C ILE A 8 -9.76 -9.83 25.54
N GLU A 9 -10.30 -10.85 26.20
CA GLU A 9 -9.99 -11.18 27.60
C GLU A 9 -8.50 -11.53 27.80
N VAL A 10 -7.91 -12.27 26.86
CA VAL A 10 -6.48 -12.60 26.88
C VAL A 10 -5.63 -11.35 26.72
N LEU A 11 -6.00 -10.44 25.81
CA LEU A 11 -5.30 -9.17 25.61
C LEU A 11 -5.37 -8.29 26.85
N GLU A 12 -6.54 -8.13 27.47
CA GLU A 12 -6.71 -7.32 28.68
C GLU A 12 -5.91 -7.89 29.85
N ARG A 13 -5.89 -9.22 30.02
CA ARG A 13 -5.10 -9.87 31.07
C ARG A 13 -3.59 -9.67 30.90
N ARG A 14 -3.12 -9.61 29.65
CA ARG A 14 -1.71 -9.41 29.30
C ARG A 14 -1.36 -7.96 29.03
N ARG A 15 -2.27 -7.01 29.24
CA ARG A 15 -2.07 -5.58 28.96
C ARG A 15 -0.80 -5.01 29.58
N GLY A 16 -0.50 -5.40 30.82
CA GLY A 16 0.73 -4.99 31.51
C GLY A 16 2.03 -5.49 30.86
N GLU A 17 1.98 -6.57 30.09
CA GLU A 17 3.12 -7.08 29.30
C GLU A 17 3.35 -6.24 28.02
N PHE A 18 2.30 -5.61 27.50
CA PHE A 18 2.38 -4.69 26.37
C PHE A 18 2.68 -3.26 26.79
N GLU A 19 2.48 -2.91 28.07
CA GLU A 19 2.73 -1.57 28.58
C GLU A 19 4.16 -1.09 28.25
N PRO A 20 5.25 -1.86 28.44
CA PRO A 20 6.59 -1.39 28.04
C PRO A 20 6.78 -1.17 26.53
N LEU A 21 6.00 -1.87 25.69
CA LEU A 21 6.04 -1.73 24.23
C LEU A 21 5.27 -0.49 23.74
N ILE A 22 4.31 -0.01 24.52
CA ILE A 22 3.39 1.09 24.15
C ILE A 22 3.71 2.38 24.93
N SER A 23 3.96 2.27 26.23
CA SER A 23 4.11 3.39 27.18
C SER A 23 5.39 4.19 27.00
N GLY A 24 6.30 3.69 26.18
CA GLY A 24 7.38 4.48 25.67
C GLY A 24 8.38 4.97 26.72
N GLY A 25 9.42 4.17 26.96
CA GLY A 25 10.44 4.47 27.96
C GLY A 25 11.28 5.72 27.64
N LYS A 26 12.25 6.02 28.53
CA LYS A 26 13.21 7.13 28.37
C LYS A 26 13.93 7.16 27.00
N GLU A 27 14.08 6.00 26.36
CA GLU A 27 14.60 5.87 24.98
C GLU A 27 13.79 6.68 23.94
N LEU A 28 12.49 6.90 24.13
CA LEU A 28 11.69 7.70 23.18
C LEU A 28 12.08 9.16 23.16
N SER A 29 12.42 9.76 24.30
CA SER A 29 12.86 11.17 24.31
C SER A 29 14.18 11.36 23.54
N GLU A 30 15.08 10.38 23.57
CA GLU A 30 16.33 10.39 22.82
C GLU A 30 16.09 10.13 21.32
N ILE A 31 15.20 9.20 21.00
CA ILE A 31 14.76 8.92 19.63
C ILE A 31 14.03 10.13 19.03
N GLU A 32 13.14 10.78 19.77
CA GLU A 32 12.43 11.99 19.35
C GLU A 32 13.40 13.14 19.11
N ALA A 33 14.37 13.35 19.99
CA ALA A 33 15.39 14.38 19.81
C ALA A 33 16.27 14.09 18.57
N SER A 34 16.70 12.84 18.39
CA SER A 34 17.49 12.41 17.23
C SER A 34 16.70 12.54 15.92
N LEU A 35 15.45 12.06 15.89
CA LEU A 35 14.58 12.13 14.73
C LEU A 35 14.20 13.58 14.41
N GLY A 36 13.95 14.41 15.43
CA GLY A 36 13.69 15.83 15.27
C GLY A 36 14.85 16.56 14.59
N ASN A 37 16.09 16.26 15.00
CA ASN A 37 17.28 16.80 14.35
C ASN A 37 17.43 16.31 12.90
N HIS A 38 17.19 15.02 12.62
CA HIS A 38 17.22 14.49 11.26
C HIS A 38 16.13 15.09 10.37
N LEU A 39 14.89 15.20 10.87
CA LEU A 39 13.79 15.85 10.16
C LEU A 39 14.13 17.31 9.88
N HIS A 40 14.61 18.07 10.85
CA HIS A 40 14.99 19.46 10.63
C HIS A 40 16.07 19.61 9.55
N HIS A 41 17.04 18.70 9.50
CA HIS A 41 18.13 18.76 8.53
C HIS A 41 17.70 18.35 7.12
N HIS A 42 16.82 17.35 7.00
CA HIS A 42 16.46 16.73 5.72
C HIS A 42 15.08 17.16 5.18
N TRP A 43 14.26 17.84 5.99
CA TRP A 43 12.98 18.38 5.56
C TRP A 43 13.21 19.68 4.80
N HIS A 44 13.21 19.59 3.48
CA HIS A 44 13.36 20.74 2.62
C HIS A 44 11.99 21.24 2.17
N ASN A 45 11.85 22.56 2.08
CA ASN A 45 10.70 23.15 1.39
C ASN A 45 10.69 22.64 -0.04
N ASN A 46 9.52 22.20 -0.50
CA ASN A 46 9.39 21.69 -1.86
C ASN A 46 9.79 22.81 -2.84
N PRO A 47 10.86 22.64 -3.63
CA PRO A 47 11.31 23.68 -4.54
C PRO A 47 10.19 23.99 -5.54
N LEU A 48 10.10 25.24 -5.98
CA LEU A 48 9.24 25.56 -7.11
C LEU A 48 9.66 24.68 -8.29
N PRO A 49 8.73 23.90 -8.88
CA PRO A 49 9.09 22.99 -9.96
C PRO A 49 9.68 23.80 -11.12
N ALA A 50 10.87 23.41 -11.57
CA ALA A 50 11.55 24.05 -12.71
C ALA A 50 10.77 23.87 -14.03
N THR A 51 9.86 22.90 -14.06
CA THR A 51 8.95 22.59 -15.16
C THR A 51 7.54 22.48 -14.62
N SER A 52 6.64 23.36 -15.06
CA SER A 52 5.20 23.17 -14.93
C SER A 52 4.72 22.33 -16.10
N TYR A 53 4.22 21.12 -15.84
CA TYR A 53 3.53 20.36 -16.87
C TYR A 53 2.15 20.95 -17.10
N GLU A 54 1.72 21.10 -18.36
CA GLU A 54 0.35 21.54 -18.66
C GLU A 54 -0.70 20.54 -18.18
N ARG A 55 -0.33 19.26 -18.02
CA ARG A 55 -1.18 18.19 -17.47
C ARG A 55 -0.35 17.19 -16.70
N GLU A 56 -0.82 16.80 -15.52
CA GLU A 56 -0.21 15.75 -14.71
C GLU A 56 -1.14 14.54 -14.65
N PHE A 57 -0.55 13.35 -14.70
CA PHE A 57 -1.28 12.09 -14.57
C PHE A 57 -0.67 11.26 -13.45
N SER A 58 -1.52 10.78 -12.55
CA SER A 58 -1.16 9.74 -11.57
C SER A 58 -1.78 8.42 -12.01
N VAL A 59 -1.01 7.35 -11.95
CA VAL A 59 -1.50 5.99 -12.19
C VAL A 59 -1.38 5.22 -10.89
N ASP A 60 -2.51 4.73 -10.40
CA ASP A 60 -2.56 3.77 -9.30
C ASP A 60 -3.12 2.44 -9.81
N SER A 61 -2.66 1.33 -9.25
CA SER A 61 -3.06 0.00 -9.69
C SER A 61 -3.25 -0.96 -8.54
N SER A 62 -4.18 -1.89 -8.73
CA SER A 62 -4.41 -3.00 -7.81
C SER A 62 -4.54 -4.30 -8.57
N SER A 63 -4.14 -5.38 -7.93
CA SER A 63 -4.32 -6.73 -8.45
C SER A 63 -4.82 -7.67 -7.36
N ALA A 64 -5.52 -8.72 -7.79
CA ALA A 64 -5.96 -9.81 -6.94
C ALA A 64 -5.83 -11.13 -7.70
N SER A 65 -5.34 -12.16 -7.03
CA SER A 65 -5.29 -13.52 -7.56
C SER A 65 -6.01 -14.49 -6.63
N ARG A 66 -6.64 -15.51 -7.21
CA ARG A 66 -7.26 -16.60 -6.45
C ARG A 66 -7.25 -17.90 -7.25
N THR A 67 -6.68 -18.95 -6.66
CA THR A 67 -6.86 -20.31 -7.15
C THR A 67 -8.21 -20.86 -6.69
N LEU A 68 -9.02 -21.30 -7.64
CA LEU A 68 -10.34 -21.90 -7.40
C LEU A 68 -10.18 -23.40 -7.09
N ALA A 69 -11.18 -23.97 -6.40
CA ALA A 69 -11.18 -25.39 -6.01
C ALA A 69 -11.06 -26.38 -7.18
N ASN A 70 -11.37 -25.94 -8.41
CA ASN A 70 -11.22 -26.72 -9.64
C ASN A 70 -9.84 -26.54 -10.31
N GLY A 71 -8.86 -25.96 -9.61
CA GLY A 71 -7.49 -25.76 -10.11
C GLY A 71 -7.33 -24.61 -11.10
N ILE A 72 -8.35 -23.77 -11.28
CA ILE A 72 -8.28 -22.58 -12.12
C ILE A 72 -7.69 -21.42 -11.33
N ASP A 73 -6.67 -20.77 -11.87
CA ASP A 73 -6.21 -19.48 -11.37
C ASP A 73 -7.02 -18.35 -11.99
N LEU A 74 -7.61 -17.53 -11.12
CA LEU A 74 -8.22 -16.26 -11.43
C LEU A 74 -7.23 -15.15 -11.14
N PHE A 75 -6.99 -14.28 -12.12
CA PHE A 75 -6.20 -13.07 -11.96
C PHE A 75 -7.04 -11.86 -12.37
N ILE A 76 -7.07 -10.83 -11.53
CA ILE A 76 -7.77 -9.57 -11.75
C ILE A 76 -6.74 -8.45 -11.57
N VAL A 77 -6.65 -7.57 -12.57
CA VAL A 77 -5.87 -6.33 -12.49
C VAL A 77 -6.77 -5.16 -12.81
N ARG A 78 -6.53 -4.04 -12.13
CA ARG A 78 -7.17 -2.76 -12.41
C ARG A 78 -6.12 -1.66 -12.28
N ALA A 79 -6.05 -0.79 -13.28
CA ALA A 79 -5.35 0.49 -13.16
C ALA A 79 -6.34 1.66 -13.25
N LEU A 80 -6.05 2.70 -12.47
CA LEU A 80 -6.78 3.96 -12.45
C LEU A 80 -5.80 5.08 -12.79
N MET A 81 -6.08 5.80 -13.87
CA MET A 81 -5.36 7.01 -14.23
C MET A 81 -6.20 8.23 -13.84
N ILE A 82 -5.62 9.12 -13.05
CA ILE A 82 -6.23 10.38 -12.57
C ILE A 82 -5.41 11.53 -13.16
N GLY A 83 -6.08 12.41 -13.91
CA GLY A 83 -5.48 13.64 -14.45
C GLY A 83 -5.75 14.85 -13.56
N SER A 84 -4.86 15.85 -13.57
CA SER A 84 -4.99 17.10 -12.81
C SER A 84 -6.17 17.99 -13.22
N ASP A 85 -6.70 17.84 -14.45
CA ASP A 85 -7.55 18.87 -15.09
C ASP A 85 -8.95 18.36 -15.47
N ASN A 86 -9.75 17.89 -14.49
CA ASN A 86 -11.09 17.32 -14.74
C ASN A 86 -11.11 16.28 -15.88
N THR A 87 -9.95 15.65 -16.14
CA THR A 87 -9.78 14.76 -17.28
C THR A 87 -10.59 13.51 -16.99
N GLU A 88 -11.45 13.10 -17.93
CA GLU A 88 -12.35 11.96 -17.71
C GLU A 88 -11.59 10.73 -17.20
N PHE A 89 -12.12 10.11 -16.14
CA PHE A 89 -11.56 8.91 -15.54
C PHE A 89 -11.38 7.81 -16.60
N LYS A 90 -10.13 7.43 -16.87
CA LYS A 90 -9.84 6.29 -17.75
C LYS A 90 -9.57 5.06 -16.89
N LYS A 91 -10.54 4.14 -16.84
CA LYS A 91 -10.33 2.80 -16.30
C LYS A 91 -9.43 2.04 -17.27
N LEU A 92 -8.17 1.89 -16.90
CA LEU A 92 -7.21 1.12 -17.68
C LEU A 92 -7.35 -0.36 -17.30
N LYS A 93 -7.98 -1.08 -18.23
CA LYS A 93 -7.97 -2.54 -18.42
C LYS A 93 -8.46 -3.38 -17.22
N LEU A 94 -9.51 -4.15 -17.45
CA LEU A 94 -9.93 -5.27 -16.60
C LEU A 94 -9.69 -6.54 -17.41
N GLU A 95 -8.86 -7.44 -16.90
CA GLU A 95 -8.62 -8.73 -17.56
C GLU A 95 -8.85 -9.84 -16.54
N MET A 96 -9.68 -10.82 -16.93
CA MET A 96 -9.98 -12.03 -16.17
C MET A 96 -9.45 -13.20 -16.98
N LEU A 97 -8.37 -13.82 -16.52
CA LEU A 97 -7.77 -14.97 -17.20
C LEU A 97 -8.15 -16.25 -16.46
N LYS A 98 -8.57 -17.27 -17.21
CA LYS A 98 -8.95 -18.59 -16.69
C LYS A 98 -7.79 -19.56 -16.91
N GLY A 99 -6.99 -19.78 -15.88
CA GLY A 99 -5.92 -20.77 -15.86
C GLY A 99 -4.66 -20.33 -16.61
N ILE A 100 -3.51 -20.45 -15.94
CA ILE A 100 -2.20 -20.16 -16.52
C ILE A 100 -1.85 -21.30 -17.47
N ARG A 101 -2.02 -21.09 -18.78
CA ARG A 101 -1.29 -21.87 -19.80
C ARG A 101 -0.09 -21.11 -20.36
N ASP A 102 -0.02 -19.80 -20.14
CA ASP A 102 1.02 -18.95 -20.67
C ASP A 102 1.67 -18.10 -19.56
N PRO A 103 2.90 -18.43 -19.14
CA PRO A 103 3.65 -17.66 -18.14
C PRO A 103 3.95 -16.21 -18.57
N THR A 104 3.84 -15.91 -19.87
CA THR A 104 4.20 -14.59 -20.41
C THR A 104 3.20 -13.49 -20.10
N THR A 105 1.96 -13.83 -19.73
CA THR A 105 0.94 -12.82 -19.44
C THR A 105 1.23 -12.12 -18.12
N ALA A 106 1.64 -12.84 -17.08
CA ALA A 106 2.07 -12.26 -15.82
C ALA A 106 3.28 -11.31 -16.00
N SER A 107 4.29 -11.73 -16.79
CA SER A 107 5.48 -10.91 -17.06
C SER A 107 5.19 -9.68 -17.92
N THR A 108 4.22 -9.76 -18.84
CA THR A 108 3.83 -8.61 -19.68
C THR A 108 3.16 -7.54 -18.83
N PHE A 109 2.43 -7.93 -17.79
CA PHE A 109 1.77 -7.00 -16.87
C PHE A 109 2.73 -6.33 -15.88
N GLU A 110 3.70 -7.07 -15.32
CA GLU A 110 4.75 -6.43 -14.50
C GLU A 110 5.53 -5.35 -15.28
N ARG A 111 5.64 -5.51 -16.60
CA ARG A 111 6.29 -4.54 -17.49
C ARG A 111 5.46 -3.29 -17.82
N VAL A 112 4.15 -3.29 -17.56
CA VAL A 112 3.30 -2.08 -17.66
C VAL A 112 3.35 -1.27 -16.36
N LEU A 113 3.80 -1.89 -15.26
CA LEU A 113 3.93 -1.29 -13.93
C LEU A 113 5.32 -0.67 -13.66
N ARG A 114 6.29 -0.86 -14.57
CA ARG A 114 7.61 -0.23 -14.54
C ARG A 114 7.74 0.75 -15.71
#